data_AF-A0AAE0P831-F1
#
_entry.id   AF-A0AAE0P831-F1
#
_cell.length_a   1.000
_cell.length_b   1.000
_cell.length_c   1.000
_cell.angle_alpha   90.00
_cell.angle_beta   90.00
_cell.angle_gamma   90.00
#
_symmetry.space_group_name_H-M   'P 1'
#
loop_
_entity.id
_entity.type
_entity.pdbx_description
1 polymer ?
#
loop_
_entity_poly.entity_id
_entity_poly.type
_entity_poly.pdbx_seq_one_letter_code
_entity_poly.pdbx_strand_id
1 'polypeptide(L)'
;MFDWIRHEFLVATADSAYGPRNPLRERVNEEARYTFHPAIMFLMLNFMPTWVFKSAITARGVLTEAFLHYHTQGQFNKGSAFIQRWTEHFVSWGIPGQDIARFHNGGLFAQVANTMPAAFWMVYRVFSDAGVVREFREEVSKAVAMDDDDGGSTCSINVRHALASCPVLASTFQEVFRVHGMANSIRVATEDHMLDGKYLIKKGGLFMMPARVQHRLRDV
;
A
#
# COMPACT_ATOMS: atom_id res chain seq x y z
N MET A 1 -1.16 17.38 9.17
CA MET A 1 -0.05 16.65 8.50
C MET A 1 -0.47 15.23 8.11
N PHE A 2 -0.87 14.35 9.04
CA PHE A 2 -1.26 12.97 8.70
C PHE A 2 -2.38 12.92 7.66
N ASP A 3 -3.50 13.62 7.87
CA ASP A 3 -4.63 13.59 6.92
C ASP A 3 -4.25 14.07 5.51
N TRP A 4 -3.37 15.07 5.42
CA TRP A 4 -2.86 15.56 4.15
C TRP A 4 -2.01 14.50 3.43
N ILE A 5 -0.98 13.94 4.10
CA ILE A 5 -0.15 12.87 3.52
C ILE A 5 -1.01 11.67 3.13
N ARG A 6 -1.98 11.34 3.98
CA ARG A 6 -2.92 10.24 3.78
C ARG A 6 -3.71 10.43 2.48
N HIS A 7 -4.25 11.63 2.24
CA HIS A 7 -4.96 11.97 1.01
C HIS A 7 -4.04 11.93 -0.22
N GLU A 8 -2.92 12.67 -0.18
CA GLU A 8 -2.01 12.78 -1.33
C GLU A 8 -1.48 11.40 -1.77
N PHE A 9 -1.03 10.57 -0.82
CA PHE A 9 -0.52 9.24 -1.16
C PHE A 9 -1.62 8.26 -1.56
N LEU A 10 -2.83 8.40 -1.03
CA LEU A 10 -3.97 7.59 -1.49
C LEU A 10 -4.26 7.87 -2.96
N VAL A 11 -4.46 9.15 -3.30
CA VAL A 11 -4.81 9.56 -4.67
C VAL A 11 -3.67 9.27 -5.63
N ALA A 12 -2.43 9.64 -5.30
CA ALA A 12 -1.28 9.40 -6.18
C ALA A 12 -1.04 7.91 -6.43
N THR A 13 -1.12 7.07 -5.39
CA THR A 13 -0.95 5.62 -5.58
C THR A 13 -2.08 5.04 -6.40
N ALA A 14 -3.32 5.43 -6.12
CA ALA A 14 -4.47 4.95 -6.86
C ALA A 14 -4.45 5.45 -8.32
N ASP A 15 -4.03 6.68 -8.60
CA ASP A 15 -3.85 7.21 -9.96
C ASP A 15 -2.78 6.43 -10.72
N SER A 16 -1.66 6.09 -10.06
CA SER A 16 -0.60 5.28 -10.67
C SER A 16 -1.10 3.90 -11.12
N ALA A 17 -2.12 3.35 -10.44
CA ALA A 17 -2.68 2.04 -10.75
C ALA A 17 -3.88 2.11 -11.71
N TYR A 18 -4.87 2.94 -11.39
CA TYR A 18 -6.18 3.02 -12.04
C TYR A 18 -6.24 4.10 -13.15
N GLY A 19 -5.21 4.93 -13.26
CA GLY A 19 -5.11 5.96 -14.29
C GLY A 19 -6.04 7.16 -14.08
N PRO A 20 -6.27 7.97 -15.13
CA PRO A 20 -7.01 9.25 -15.03
C PRO A 20 -8.44 9.15 -14.53
N ARG A 21 -9.03 7.94 -14.57
CA ARG A 21 -10.40 7.64 -14.15
C ARG A 21 -10.45 6.89 -12.82
N ASN A 22 -9.41 7.03 -12.01
CA ASN A 22 -9.33 6.49 -10.66
C ASN A 22 -10.58 6.89 -9.81
N PRO A 23 -11.35 5.91 -9.30
CA PRO A 23 -12.53 6.18 -8.49
C PRO A 23 -12.23 6.95 -7.18
N LEU A 24 -11.00 6.85 -6.65
CA LEU A 24 -10.62 7.48 -5.38
C LEU A 24 -10.40 9.00 -5.48
N ARG A 25 -10.52 9.58 -6.69
CA ARG A 25 -10.57 11.04 -6.86
C ARG A 25 -11.87 11.65 -6.34
N GLU A 26 -12.94 10.85 -6.27
CA GLU A 26 -14.20 11.29 -5.68
C GLU A 26 -14.12 11.19 -4.16
N ARG A 27 -14.39 12.31 -3.48
CA ARG A 27 -14.33 12.41 -2.02
C ARG A 27 -15.18 11.35 -1.29
N VAL A 28 -16.35 11.02 -1.85
CA VAL A 28 -17.25 10.00 -1.28
C VAL A 28 -16.59 8.62 -1.23
N ASN A 29 -15.78 8.26 -2.22
CA ASN A 29 -15.09 6.97 -2.29
C ASN A 29 -13.91 6.95 -1.31
N GLU A 30 -13.18 8.06 -1.19
CA GLU A 30 -12.14 8.20 -0.16
C GLU A 30 -12.71 8.08 1.27
N GLU A 31 -13.81 8.77 1.57
CA GLU A 31 -14.47 8.71 2.88
C GLU A 31 -15.02 7.29 3.18
N ALA A 32 -15.60 6.65 2.17
CA ALA A 32 -16.05 5.26 2.26
C ALA A 32 -14.89 4.31 2.59
N ARG A 33 -13.72 4.51 1.98
CA ARG A 33 -12.51 3.75 2.30
C ARG A 33 -12.08 3.94 3.75
N TYR A 34 -12.05 5.16 4.27
CA TYR A 34 -11.67 5.40 5.67
C TYR A 34 -12.67 4.82 6.66
N THR A 35 -13.94 4.69 6.27
CA THR A 35 -14.97 4.02 7.08
C THR A 35 -14.83 2.50 7.03
N PHE A 36 -14.55 1.93 5.86
CA PHE A 36 -14.43 0.48 5.66
C PHE A 36 -13.14 -0.11 6.24
N HIS A 37 -12.00 0.56 6.01
CA HIS A 37 -10.66 0.01 6.27
C HIS A 37 -10.44 -0.46 7.72
N PRO A 38 -10.81 0.28 8.78
CA PRO A 38 -10.61 -0.18 10.17
C PRO A 38 -11.34 -1.48 10.52
N ALA A 39 -12.43 -1.79 9.80
CA ALA A 39 -13.24 -2.97 10.04
C ALA A 39 -12.79 -4.21 9.25
N ILE A 40 -11.87 -4.06 8.28
CA ILE A 40 -11.56 -5.13 7.31
C ILE A 40 -11.08 -6.42 7.97
N MET A 41 -10.20 -6.34 8.97
CA MET A 41 -9.68 -7.51 9.68
C MET A 41 -10.77 -8.22 10.49
N PHE A 42 -11.65 -7.46 11.15
CA PHE A 42 -12.77 -8.03 11.88
C PHE A 42 -13.79 -8.71 10.97
N LEU A 43 -14.04 -8.12 9.80
CA LEU A 43 -14.91 -8.70 8.77
C LEU A 43 -14.31 -9.97 8.17
N MET A 44 -12.98 -10.03 7.97
CA MET A 44 -12.30 -11.24 7.47
C MET A 44 -12.31 -12.38 8.47
N LEU A 45 -12.10 -12.09 9.77
CA LEU A 45 -12.12 -13.10 10.83
C LEU A 45 -13.54 -13.59 11.15
N ASN A 46 -14.57 -12.88 10.69
CA ASN A 46 -15.98 -13.17 10.95
C ASN A 46 -16.28 -13.41 12.44
N PHE A 47 -15.59 -12.66 13.31
CA PHE A 47 -15.63 -12.88 14.76
C PHE A 47 -16.86 -12.24 15.42
N MET A 48 -17.45 -11.21 14.80
CA MET A 48 -18.62 -10.49 15.31
C MET A 48 -19.77 -10.50 14.29
N PRO A 49 -21.03 -10.37 14.72
CA PRO A 49 -22.17 -10.23 13.81
C PRO A 49 -22.03 -9.03 12.85
N THR A 50 -22.50 -9.18 11.61
CA THR A 50 -22.35 -8.18 10.54
C THR A 50 -22.99 -6.83 10.86
N TRP A 51 -24.04 -6.79 11.66
CA TRP A 51 -24.72 -5.54 12.05
C TRP A 51 -23.83 -4.61 12.90
N VAL A 52 -22.84 -5.14 13.63
CA VAL A 52 -21.83 -4.35 14.35
C VAL A 52 -21.02 -3.49 13.38
N PHE A 53 -20.82 -3.99 12.16
CA PHE A 53 -20.03 -3.34 11.12
C PHE A 53 -20.91 -2.79 9.99
N LYS A 54 -22.19 -2.49 10.25
CA LYS A 54 -23.13 -2.03 9.22
C LYS A 54 -22.58 -0.84 8.43
N SER A 55 -22.01 0.16 9.11
CA SER A 55 -21.40 1.34 8.48
C SER A 55 -20.25 0.94 7.54
N ALA A 56 -19.35 0.07 7.97
CA ALA A 56 -18.24 -0.41 7.15
C ALA A 56 -18.70 -1.27 5.96
N ILE A 57 -19.75 -2.09 6.13
CA ILE A 57 -20.33 -2.90 5.06
C ILE A 57 -20.98 -2.00 4.00
N THR A 58 -21.74 -0.97 4.43
CA THR A 58 -22.31 0.04 3.53
C THR A 58 -21.21 0.78 2.78
N ALA A 59 -20.16 1.23 3.48
CA ALA A 59 -19.02 1.92 2.88
C ALA A 59 -18.26 1.04 1.86
N ARG A 60 -18.10 -0.26 2.15
CA ARG A 60 -17.58 -1.23 1.16
C ARG A 60 -18.46 -1.30 -0.08
N GLY A 61 -19.78 -1.22 0.08
CA GLY A 61 -20.75 -1.18 -1.01
C GLY A 61 -20.54 0.01 -1.95
N VAL A 62 -20.37 1.22 -1.38
CA VAL A 62 -20.06 2.45 -2.14
C VAL A 62 -18.81 2.27 -2.99
N LEU A 63 -17.72 1.75 -2.41
CA LEU A 63 -16.49 1.48 -3.15
C LEU A 63 -16.69 0.42 -4.24
N THR A 64 -17.40 -0.67 -3.95
CA THR A 64 -17.70 -1.70 -4.95
C THR A 64 -18.50 -1.15 -6.12
N GLU A 65 -19.46 -0.28 -5.87
CA GLU A 65 -20.25 0.36 -6.92
C GLU A 65 -19.37 1.28 -7.80
N ALA A 66 -18.50 2.07 -7.18
CA ALA A 66 -17.57 2.92 -7.92
C ALA A 66 -16.59 2.11 -8.79
N PHE A 67 -16.04 1.01 -8.28
CA PHE A 67 -15.19 0.11 -9.06
C PHE A 67 -15.97 -0.67 -10.12
N LEU A 68 -17.24 -0.99 -9.88
CA LEU A 68 -18.10 -1.61 -10.88
C LEU A 68 -18.34 -0.65 -12.04
N HIS A 69 -18.63 0.62 -11.76
CA HIS A 69 -18.77 1.66 -12.78
C HIS A 69 -17.48 1.84 -13.60
N TYR A 70 -16.33 1.90 -12.91
CA TYR A 70 -15.01 1.94 -13.55
C TYR A 70 -14.78 0.75 -14.50
N HIS A 71 -15.16 -0.45 -14.06
CA HIS A 71 -15.00 -1.67 -14.85
C HIS A 71 -15.96 -1.74 -16.04
N THR A 72 -17.25 -1.49 -15.85
CA THR A 72 -18.27 -1.60 -16.92
C THR A 72 -18.08 -0.57 -18.03
N GLN A 73 -17.50 0.57 -17.72
CA GLN A 73 -17.10 1.57 -18.71
C GLN A 73 -15.77 1.27 -19.41
N GLY A 74 -15.09 0.17 -19.07
CA GLY A 74 -13.79 -0.17 -19.65
C GLY A 74 -12.67 0.81 -19.29
N GLN A 75 -12.79 1.57 -18.18
CA GLN A 75 -11.80 2.58 -17.81
C GLN A 75 -10.46 1.98 -17.39
N PHE A 76 -10.43 0.70 -17.00
CA PHE A 76 -9.21 -0.04 -16.71
C PHE A 76 -8.22 -0.08 -17.88
N ASN A 77 -8.69 0.05 -19.13
CA ASN A 77 -7.85 0.16 -20.33
C ASN A 77 -6.98 1.43 -20.35
N LYS A 78 -7.36 2.45 -19.57
CA LYS A 78 -6.60 3.70 -19.39
C LYS A 78 -5.78 3.72 -18.09
N GLY A 79 -5.85 2.64 -17.31
CA GLY A 79 -5.03 2.46 -16.12
C GLY A 79 -3.64 1.92 -16.47
N SER A 80 -2.87 1.60 -15.44
CA SER A 80 -1.54 1.01 -15.59
C SER A 80 -1.58 -0.35 -16.30
N ALA A 81 -0.44 -0.75 -16.85
CA ALA A 81 -0.27 -2.08 -17.40
C ALA A 81 -0.46 -3.20 -16.34
N PHE A 82 -0.38 -2.86 -15.05
CA PHE A 82 -0.73 -3.76 -13.95
C PHE A 82 -2.24 -3.97 -13.88
N ILE A 83 -3.05 -2.89 -13.83
CA ILE A 83 -4.51 -3.04 -13.65
C ILE A 83 -5.18 -3.66 -14.88
N GLN A 84 -4.64 -3.39 -16.08
CA GLN A 84 -5.08 -4.01 -17.33
C GLN A 84 -4.90 -5.53 -17.25
N ARG A 85 -3.67 -6.01 -17.03
CA ARG A 85 -3.37 -7.45 -16.90
C ARG A 85 -4.08 -8.11 -15.73
N TRP A 86 -4.20 -7.41 -14.61
CA TRP A 86 -4.93 -7.90 -13.44
C TRP A 86 -6.41 -8.14 -13.78
N THR A 87 -7.04 -7.20 -14.50
CA THR A 87 -8.44 -7.32 -14.94
C THR A 87 -8.59 -8.43 -15.99
N GLU A 88 -7.74 -8.44 -17.01
CA GLU A 88 -7.71 -9.47 -18.05
C GLU A 88 -7.56 -10.87 -17.46
N HIS A 89 -6.72 -11.02 -16.42
CA HIS A 89 -6.56 -12.28 -15.70
C HIS A 89 -7.90 -12.76 -15.13
N PHE A 90 -8.61 -11.95 -14.36
CA PHE A 90 -9.92 -12.37 -13.83
C PHE A 90 -10.95 -12.65 -14.92
N VAL A 91 -10.98 -11.84 -15.98
CA VAL A 91 -11.87 -12.05 -17.13
C VAL A 91 -11.57 -13.38 -17.82
N SER A 92 -10.29 -13.73 -18.02
CA SER A 92 -9.89 -15.01 -18.63
C SER A 92 -10.29 -16.23 -17.80
N TRP A 93 -10.47 -16.07 -16.49
CA TRP A 93 -11.00 -17.09 -15.58
C TRP A 93 -12.54 -17.09 -15.50
N GLY A 94 -13.22 -16.28 -16.30
CA GLY A 94 -14.68 -16.18 -16.32
C GLY A 94 -15.29 -15.51 -15.09
N ILE A 95 -14.49 -14.76 -14.32
CA ILE A 95 -14.99 -14.05 -13.14
C ILE A 95 -15.90 -12.89 -13.56
N PRO A 96 -17.14 -12.80 -13.02
CA PRO A 96 -18.05 -11.71 -13.35
C PRO A 96 -17.47 -10.34 -12.97
N GLY A 97 -17.73 -9.32 -13.79
CA GLY A 97 -17.26 -7.95 -13.51
C GLY A 97 -17.67 -7.40 -12.13
N GLN A 98 -18.80 -7.87 -11.58
CA GLN A 98 -19.23 -7.52 -10.23
C GLN A 98 -18.27 -8.06 -9.14
N ASP A 99 -17.72 -9.26 -9.33
CA ASP A 99 -16.75 -9.84 -8.40
C ASP A 99 -15.37 -9.23 -8.60
N ILE A 100 -14.99 -8.88 -9.82
CA ILE A 100 -13.78 -8.09 -10.11
C ILE A 100 -13.84 -6.75 -9.36
N ALA A 101 -14.98 -6.05 -9.38
CA ALA A 101 -15.20 -4.83 -8.62
C ALA A 101 -15.06 -5.02 -7.10
N ARG A 102 -15.50 -6.16 -6.57
CA ARG A 102 -15.30 -6.51 -5.15
C ARG A 102 -13.83 -6.77 -4.84
N PHE A 103 -13.10 -7.43 -5.73
CA PHE A 103 -11.67 -7.70 -5.56
C PHE A 103 -10.82 -6.43 -5.56
N HIS A 104 -11.23 -5.37 -6.27
CA HIS A 104 -10.55 -4.07 -6.19
C HIS A 104 -10.53 -3.48 -4.78
N ASN A 105 -11.51 -3.76 -3.91
CA ASN A 105 -11.43 -3.34 -2.50
C ASN A 105 -10.22 -3.94 -1.77
N GLY A 106 -9.96 -5.23 -1.99
CA GLY A 106 -8.81 -5.93 -1.43
C GLY A 106 -7.49 -5.50 -2.09
N GLY A 107 -7.51 -5.31 -3.41
CA GLY A 107 -6.35 -4.81 -4.16
C GLY A 107 -5.95 -3.41 -3.71
N LEU A 108 -6.91 -2.48 -3.61
CA LEU A 108 -6.69 -1.14 -3.10
C LEU A 108 -6.17 -1.16 -1.65
N PHE A 109 -6.70 -2.04 -0.80
CA PHE A 109 -6.14 -2.22 0.55
C PHE A 109 -4.66 -2.57 0.47
N ALA A 110 -4.29 -3.59 -0.31
CA ALA A 110 -2.90 -4.04 -0.43
C ALA A 110 -1.95 -2.94 -0.98
N GLN A 111 -2.43 -2.11 -1.91
CA GLN A 111 -1.62 -1.07 -2.55
C GLN A 111 -1.21 0.07 -1.60
N VAL A 112 -2.08 0.42 -0.65
CA VAL A 112 -1.89 1.67 0.12
C VAL A 112 -1.90 1.51 1.64
N ALA A 113 -2.33 0.37 2.18
CA ALA A 113 -2.35 0.14 3.64
C ALA A 113 -0.97 0.28 4.29
N ASN A 114 0.11 -0.05 3.56
CA ASN A 114 1.49 0.13 4.03
C ASN A 114 2.13 1.43 3.52
N THR A 115 1.85 1.80 2.27
CA THR A 115 2.46 2.96 1.61
C THR A 115 2.11 4.28 2.30
N MET A 116 0.84 4.47 2.70
CA MET A 116 0.38 5.69 3.35
C MET A 116 1.03 5.92 4.73
N PRO A 117 1.02 4.95 5.67
CA PRO A 117 1.72 5.15 6.95
C PRO A 117 3.24 5.22 6.78
N ALA A 118 3.84 4.48 5.84
CA ALA A 118 5.28 4.59 5.56
C ALA A 118 5.64 6.00 5.08
N ALA A 119 4.87 6.58 4.16
CA ALA A 119 5.06 7.95 3.70
C ALA A 119 4.94 8.97 4.83
N PHE A 120 3.95 8.81 5.71
CA PHE A 120 3.82 9.65 6.90
C PHE A 120 5.06 9.59 7.78
N TRP A 121 5.53 8.39 8.10
CA TRP A 121 6.72 8.23 8.94
C TRP A 121 7.99 8.74 8.26
N MET A 122 8.12 8.59 6.94
CA MET A 122 9.22 9.18 6.17
C MET A 122 9.27 10.70 6.34
N VAL A 123 8.15 11.38 6.04
CA VAL A 123 8.08 12.84 6.19
C VAL A 123 8.30 13.25 7.64
N TYR A 124 7.66 12.56 8.59
CA TYR A 124 7.84 12.85 10.01
C TYR A 124 9.31 12.74 10.44
N ARG A 125 10.01 11.65 10.06
CA ARG A 125 11.40 11.41 10.48
C ARG A 125 12.38 12.40 9.83
N VAL A 126 12.23 12.67 8.53
CA VAL A 126 13.07 13.66 7.83
C VAL A 126 12.93 15.02 8.50
N PHE A 127 11.71 15.50 8.73
CA PHE A 127 11.47 16.84 9.27
C PHE A 127 11.65 16.95 10.79
N SER A 128 11.89 15.85 11.50
CA SER A 128 12.15 15.88 12.95
C SER A 128 13.60 16.19 13.30
N ASP A 129 14.53 16.11 12.34
CA ASP A 129 15.96 16.36 12.54
C ASP A 129 16.50 17.30 11.46
N ALA A 130 16.96 18.49 11.86
CA ALA A 130 17.45 19.50 10.93
C ALA A 130 18.70 19.06 10.15
N GLY A 131 19.54 18.20 10.72
CA GLY A 131 20.70 17.61 10.04
C GLY A 131 20.25 16.67 8.92
N VAL A 132 19.30 15.78 9.21
CA VAL A 132 18.70 14.88 8.21
C VAL A 132 18.04 15.67 7.09
N VAL A 133 17.27 16.73 7.39
CA VAL A 133 16.67 17.58 6.33
C VAL A 133 17.72 18.12 5.36
N ARG A 134 18.83 18.65 5.88
CA ARG A 134 19.90 19.24 5.05
C ARG A 134 20.50 18.17 4.14
N GLU A 135 20.96 17.06 4.72
CA GLU A 135 21.60 15.97 3.98
C GLU A 135 20.65 15.34 2.95
N PHE A 136 19.38 15.12 3.34
CA PHE A 136 18.35 14.57 2.45
C PHE A 136 18.08 15.49 1.25
N ARG A 137 18.04 16.82 1.44
CA ARG A 137 17.85 17.79 0.35
C ARG A 137 19.04 17.86 -0.59
N GLU A 138 20.25 17.94 -0.03
CA GLU A 138 21.49 17.93 -0.81
C GLU A 138 21.64 16.66 -1.65
N GLU A 139 21.17 15.53 -1.11
CA GLU A 139 21.21 14.25 -1.78
C GLU A 139 20.13 14.12 -2.86
N VAL A 140 18.85 14.33 -2.51
CA VAL A 140 17.72 14.11 -3.43
C VAL A 140 17.69 15.15 -4.54
N SER A 141 18.18 16.38 -4.32
CA SER A 141 18.26 17.40 -5.38
C SER A 141 19.08 16.94 -6.59
N LYS A 142 20.07 16.06 -6.40
CA LYS A 142 20.87 15.48 -7.50
C LYS A 142 20.08 14.50 -8.37
N ALA A 143 18.97 13.98 -7.86
CA ALA A 143 18.04 13.13 -8.59
C ALA A 143 16.94 13.92 -9.31
N VAL A 144 16.85 15.23 -9.10
CA VAL A 144 15.78 16.08 -9.64
C VAL A 144 16.34 16.93 -10.78
N ALA A 145 15.63 16.98 -11.90
CA ALA A 145 15.91 17.89 -12.99
C ALA A 145 14.69 18.79 -13.24
N MET A 146 14.96 20.06 -13.55
CA MET A 146 13.95 21.04 -13.93
C MET A 146 14.19 21.37 -15.40
N ASP A 147 13.19 21.08 -16.23
CA ASP A 147 13.19 21.43 -17.64
C ASP A 147 12.20 22.59 -17.82
N ASP A 148 12.74 23.77 -18.14
CA ASP A 148 11.95 24.97 -18.43
C ASP A 148 11.73 25.04 -19.95
N ASP A 149 10.54 24.65 -20.41
CA ASP A 149 10.11 24.83 -21.79
C ASP A 149 9.19 26.06 -21.91
N ASP A 150 9.08 26.63 -23.11
CA ASP A 150 8.32 27.87 -23.45
C ASP A 150 6.80 27.85 -23.14
N GLY A 151 6.30 26.81 -22.46
CA GLY A 151 4.92 26.68 -21.98
C GLY A 151 4.75 26.20 -20.54
N GLY A 152 5.84 25.96 -19.78
CA GLY A 152 5.78 25.55 -18.38
C GLY A 152 7.09 24.91 -17.86
N SER A 153 7.24 24.86 -16.53
CA SER A 153 8.37 24.18 -15.86
C SER A 153 7.98 22.74 -15.51
N THR A 154 8.71 21.76 -16.05
CA THR A 154 8.52 20.34 -15.74
C THR A 154 9.58 19.87 -14.75
N CYS A 155 9.15 19.34 -13.60
CA CYS A 155 10.04 18.70 -12.63
C CYS A 155 10.06 17.19 -12.87
N SER A 156 11.23 16.65 -13.20
CA SER A 156 11.45 15.21 -13.40
C SER A 156 12.33 14.63 -12.30
N ILE A 157 12.04 13.38 -11.91
CA ILE A 157 12.79 12.65 -10.89
C ILE A 157 13.45 11.43 -11.55
N ASN A 158 14.78 11.38 -11.50
CA ASN A 158 15.54 10.21 -11.90
C ASN A 158 15.48 9.14 -10.79
N VAL A 159 14.43 8.31 -10.86
CA VAL A 159 14.20 7.22 -9.89
C VAL A 159 15.40 6.27 -9.80
N ARG A 160 16.10 6.03 -10.92
CA ARG A 160 17.29 5.15 -10.92
C ARG A 160 18.41 5.74 -10.07
N HIS A 161 18.66 7.05 -10.20
CA HIS A 161 19.62 7.76 -9.37
C HIS A 161 19.19 7.76 -7.90
N ALA A 162 17.91 8.05 -7.64
CA ALA A 162 17.37 8.03 -6.28
C ALA A 162 17.57 6.68 -5.57
N LEU A 163 17.41 5.57 -6.29
CA LEU A 163 17.59 4.23 -5.72
C LEU A 163 19.06 3.81 -5.58
N ALA A 164 19.94 4.27 -6.48
CA ALA A 164 21.34 3.83 -6.53
C ALA A 164 22.31 4.75 -5.79
N SER A 165 21.95 6.02 -5.58
CA SER A 165 22.88 7.08 -5.19
C SER A 165 22.33 8.04 -4.13
N CYS A 166 21.21 7.69 -3.48
CA CYS A 166 20.69 8.44 -2.34
C CYS A 166 20.69 7.59 -1.03
N PRO A 167 21.87 7.38 -0.41
CA PRO A 167 21.99 6.61 0.83
C PRO A 167 21.25 7.20 2.05
N VAL A 168 21.07 8.51 2.17
CA VAL A 168 20.30 9.14 3.25
C VAL A 168 18.81 8.86 3.07
N LEU A 169 18.28 8.97 1.84
CA LEU A 169 16.93 8.54 1.49
C LEU A 169 16.72 7.06 1.82
N ALA A 170 17.64 6.20 1.38
CA ALA A 170 17.55 4.76 1.59
C ALA A 170 17.63 4.37 3.07
N SER A 171 18.58 4.94 3.82
CA SER A 171 18.76 4.66 5.25
C SER A 171 17.57 5.17 6.07
N THR A 172 17.03 6.35 5.75
CA THR A 172 15.82 6.89 6.39
C THR A 172 14.62 5.96 6.14
N PHE A 173 14.46 5.47 4.91
CA PHE A 173 13.41 4.51 4.56
C PHE A 173 13.55 3.20 5.33
N GLN A 174 14.75 2.64 5.40
CA GLN A 174 15.02 1.43 6.18
C GLN A 174 14.75 1.64 7.67
N GLU A 175 15.14 2.78 8.25
CA GLU A 175 14.91 3.11 9.65
C GLU A 175 13.42 3.28 9.97
N VAL A 176 12.63 3.85 9.04
CA VAL A 176 11.17 3.89 9.15
C VAL A 176 10.58 2.48 9.25
N PHE A 177 11.00 1.56 8.38
CA PHE A 177 10.51 0.17 8.42
C PHE A 177 11.05 -0.60 9.63
N ARG A 178 12.26 -0.30 10.10
CA ARG A 178 12.82 -0.88 11.33
C ARG A 178 11.94 -0.53 12.54
N VAL A 179 11.58 0.74 12.69
CA VAL A 179 10.84 1.24 13.88
C VAL A 179 9.34 0.98 13.79
N HIS A 180 8.73 1.25 12.64
CA HIS A 180 7.27 1.29 12.46
C HIS A 180 6.72 0.06 11.73
N GLY A 181 7.58 -0.72 11.06
CA GLY A 181 7.18 -1.96 10.40
C GLY A 181 6.60 -2.98 11.38
N MET A 182 5.54 -3.66 10.94
CA MET A 182 4.83 -4.71 11.71
C MET A 182 4.71 -6.02 10.92
N ALA A 183 5.62 -6.25 9.97
CA ALA A 183 5.57 -7.44 9.13
C ALA A 183 5.70 -8.72 9.97
N ASN A 184 4.82 -9.67 9.70
CA ASN A 184 4.88 -11.03 10.23
C ASN A 184 4.98 -11.98 9.06
N SER A 185 6.07 -12.74 8.97
CA SER A 185 6.15 -13.85 8.01
C SER A 185 5.52 -15.08 8.66
N ILE A 186 4.40 -15.54 8.11
CA ILE A 186 3.63 -16.69 8.63
C ILE A 186 3.71 -17.83 7.63
N ARG A 187 3.90 -19.05 8.12
CA ARG A 187 3.87 -20.31 7.34
C ARG A 187 3.04 -21.35 8.08
N VAL A 188 2.40 -22.24 7.32
CA VAL A 188 1.73 -23.44 7.85
C VAL A 188 2.55 -24.65 7.44
N ALA A 189 2.91 -25.50 8.39
CA ALA A 189 3.62 -26.74 8.10
C ALA A 189 2.70 -27.72 7.35
N THR A 190 3.10 -28.16 6.17
CA THR A 190 2.34 -29.13 5.36
C THR A 190 2.51 -30.57 5.85
N GLU A 191 3.59 -30.81 6.58
CA GLU A 191 3.97 -32.08 7.19
C GLU A 191 4.75 -31.83 8.50
N ASP A 192 4.97 -32.89 9.28
CA ASP A 192 5.83 -32.82 10.47
C ASP A 192 7.27 -32.49 10.03
N HIS A 193 7.89 -31.47 10.64
CA HIS A 193 9.21 -30.99 10.26
C HIS A 193 10.09 -30.71 11.49
N MET A 194 11.35 -31.16 11.45
CA MET A 194 12.34 -30.85 12.47
C MET A 194 13.14 -29.60 12.11
N LEU A 195 12.82 -28.47 12.76
CA LEU A 195 13.59 -27.23 12.62
C LEU A 195 14.88 -27.30 13.44
N ASP A 196 16.02 -27.05 12.79
CA ASP A 196 17.37 -27.11 13.38
C ASP A 196 17.67 -28.46 14.09
N GLY A 197 16.98 -29.54 13.69
CA GLY A 197 17.08 -30.84 14.37
C GLY A 197 16.61 -30.86 15.83
N LYS A 198 16.04 -29.76 16.35
CA LYS A 198 15.71 -29.59 17.79
C LYS A 198 14.23 -29.34 18.06
N TYR A 199 13.54 -28.61 17.17
CA TYR A 199 12.16 -28.22 17.37
C TYR A 199 11.23 -28.92 16.37
N LEU A 200 10.37 -29.81 16.87
CA LEU A 200 9.36 -30.47 16.04
C LEU A 200 8.19 -29.52 15.77
N ILE A 201 8.01 -29.16 14.51
CA ILE A 201 6.83 -28.43 14.03
C ILE A 201 5.87 -29.47 13.46
N LYS A 202 4.70 -29.60 14.06
CA LYS A 202 3.68 -30.55 13.60
C LYS A 202 2.98 -30.07 12.34
N LYS A 203 2.54 -31.01 11.49
CA LYS A 203 1.63 -30.74 10.37
C LYS A 203 0.43 -29.91 10.81
N GLY A 204 0.10 -28.88 10.04
CA GLY A 204 -0.93 -27.88 10.35
C GLY A 204 -0.50 -26.81 11.36
N GLY A 205 0.69 -26.95 11.96
CA GLY A 205 1.25 -25.97 12.89
C GLY A 205 1.61 -24.66 12.19
N LEU A 206 1.42 -23.55 12.91
CA LEU A 206 1.80 -22.21 12.47
C LEU A 206 3.22 -21.87 12.91
N PHE A 207 4.04 -21.44 11.96
CA PHE A 207 5.34 -20.86 12.19
C PHE A 207 5.29 -19.36 11.89
N MET A 208 5.72 -18.53 12.83
CA MET A 208 5.66 -17.07 12.72
C MET A 208 7.03 -16.45 13.00
N MET A 209 7.46 -15.56 12.11
CA MET A 209 8.66 -14.74 12.27
C MET A 209 8.24 -13.26 12.30
N PRO A 210 8.03 -12.69 13.50
CA PRO A 210 7.69 -11.28 13.65
C PRO A 210 8.92 -10.39 13.45
N ALA A 211 8.93 -9.57 12.39
CA ALA A 211 10.07 -8.70 12.05
C ALA A 211 10.38 -7.69 13.17
N ARG A 212 9.36 -7.24 13.91
CA ARG A 212 9.51 -6.28 15.02
C ARG A 212 10.45 -6.79 16.12
N VAL A 213 10.51 -8.11 16.35
CA VAL A 213 11.45 -8.66 17.35
C VAL A 213 12.86 -8.43 16.86
N GLN A 214 13.18 -8.86 15.64
CA GLN A 214 14.50 -8.71 15.02
C GLN A 214 14.93 -7.24 14.96
N HIS A 215 14.04 -6.33 14.57
CA HIS A 215 14.32 -4.91 14.43
C HIS A 215 14.59 -4.16 15.76
N ARG A 216 14.30 -4.80 16.90
CA ARG A 216 14.46 -4.20 18.25
C ARG A 216 15.47 -4.93 19.14
N LEU A 217 16.08 -6.02 18.64
CA LEU A 217 17.19 -6.66 19.35
C LEU A 217 18.35 -5.64 19.44
N ARG A 218 18.95 -5.53 20.62
CA ARG A 218 20.07 -4.59 20.84
C ARG A 218 21.41 -5.16 20.35
N ASP A 219 21.47 -6.46 20.15
CA ASP A 219 22.67 -7.22 19.77
C ASP A 219 22.83 -7.31 18.23
N VAL A 220 21.96 -6.62 17.46
CA VAL A 220 21.94 -6.54 15.99
C VAL A 220 21.85 -5.06 15.60
#